data_AF-A0A429I8A8-F1
#
_entry.id   AF-A0A429I8A8-F1
#
_cell.length_a   1.000
_cell.length_b   1.000
_cell.length_c   1.000
_cell.angle_alpha   90.00
_cell.angle_beta   90.00
_cell.angle_gamma   90.00
#
_symmetry.space_group_name_H-M   'P 1'
#
loop_
_entity.id
_entity.type
_entity.pdbx_description
1 polymer ?
#
loop_
_entity_poly.entity_id
_entity_poly.type
_entity_poly.pdbx_seq_one_letter_code
_entity_poly.pdbx_strand_id
1 'polypeptide(L)'
;MTTTVDDTPGELLAESLMQAASSDPVKAATRLLGAHRDGYWLRRFLRDEQALTTMAGQPVIVRSGTRRSVNWDTVGLLLLPGAPVFRCSGSERAVLEVAASLVTRCGVQLGQVISAVDDRELDLIVQALTETAHGKQH
;
A
#
# COMPACT_ATOMS: atom_id res chain seq x y z
N MET A 1 18.99 -20.57 3.09
CA MET A 1 18.85 -20.13 1.69
C MET A 1 17.64 -19.20 1.64
N THR A 2 17.89 -17.92 1.87
CA THR A 2 16.87 -16.88 2.04
C THR A 2 16.91 -16.01 0.80
N THR A 3 16.16 -16.36 -0.23
CA THR A 3 15.72 -15.41 -1.25
C THR A 3 14.73 -14.48 -0.56
N THR A 4 15.32 -13.52 0.15
CA THR A 4 14.65 -12.54 0.99
C THR A 4 13.78 -11.67 0.11
N VAL A 5 12.61 -11.28 0.61
CA VAL A 5 11.61 -10.38 0.00
C VAL A 5 12.17 -9.20 -0.83
N ASP A 6 13.42 -8.79 -0.58
CA ASP A 6 14.15 -7.75 -1.30
C ASP A 6 14.28 -7.97 -2.81
N ASP A 7 14.55 -9.19 -3.27
CA ASP A 7 14.82 -9.48 -4.69
C ASP A 7 13.54 -9.70 -5.53
N THR A 8 12.38 -9.82 -4.88
CA THR A 8 11.11 -10.05 -5.57
C THR A 8 10.60 -8.73 -6.15
N PRO A 9 10.36 -8.61 -7.47
CA PRO A 9 9.75 -7.42 -8.08
C PRO A 9 8.48 -7.00 -7.34
N GLY A 10 8.27 -5.69 -7.17
CA GLY A 10 7.19 -5.12 -6.37
C GLY A 10 5.79 -5.55 -6.85
N GLU A 11 5.62 -5.75 -8.16
CA GLU A 11 4.39 -6.29 -8.74
C GLU A 11 4.12 -7.73 -8.31
N LEU A 12 5.14 -8.60 -8.32
CA LEU A 12 5.04 -9.98 -7.84
C LEU A 12 4.83 -10.03 -6.33
N LEU A 13 5.46 -9.09 -5.60
CA LEU A 13 5.24 -8.93 -4.18
C LEU A 13 3.79 -8.54 -3.89
N ALA A 14 3.21 -7.62 -4.67
CA ALA A 14 1.81 -7.24 -4.56
C ALA A 14 0.88 -8.43 -4.84
N GLU A 15 1.11 -9.19 -5.91
CA GLU A 15 0.33 -10.39 -6.22
C GLU A 15 0.44 -11.45 -5.11
N SER A 16 1.61 -11.59 -4.46
CA SER A 16 1.77 -12.50 -3.32
C SER A 16 1.01 -12.08 -2.05
N LEU A 17 0.69 -10.78 -1.92
CA LEU A 17 -0.02 -10.19 -0.79
C LEU A 17 -1.52 -9.99 -1.06
N MET A 18 -1.97 -10.21 -2.30
CA MET A 18 -3.37 -10.21 -2.66
C MET A 18 -3.99 -11.59 -2.41
N GLN A 19 -5.14 -11.60 -1.75
CA GLN A 19 -5.93 -12.82 -1.63
C GLN A 19 -6.85 -12.93 -2.85
N ALA A 20 -7.13 -14.15 -3.31
CA ALA A 20 -8.07 -14.35 -4.43
C ALA A 20 -9.46 -13.72 -4.17
N ALA A 21 -9.88 -13.67 -2.90
CA ALA A 21 -11.13 -13.07 -2.45
C ALA A 21 -11.05 -11.57 -2.13
N SER A 22 -9.91 -10.90 -2.38
CA SER A 22 -9.78 -9.45 -2.18
C SER A 22 -10.74 -8.69 -3.11
N SER A 23 -11.37 -7.64 -2.59
CA SER A 23 -12.17 -6.72 -3.38
C SER A 23 -11.29 -5.94 -4.36
N ASP A 24 -11.88 -5.41 -5.43
CA ASP A 24 -11.14 -4.65 -6.44
C ASP A 24 -10.41 -3.42 -5.88
N PRO A 25 -10.97 -2.64 -4.92
CA PRO A 25 -10.22 -1.56 -4.27
C PRO A 25 -8.98 -2.06 -3.52
N VAL A 26 -9.07 -3.20 -2.83
CA VAL A 26 -7.92 -3.82 -2.14
C VAL A 26 -6.86 -4.27 -3.15
N LYS A 27 -7.28 -4.85 -4.28
CA LYS A 27 -6.36 -5.26 -5.34
C LYS A 27 -5.66 -4.05 -5.97
N ALA A 28 -6.42 -3.02 -6.34
CA ALA A 28 -5.89 -1.79 -6.93
C ALA A 28 -4.91 -1.08 -5.98
N ALA A 29 -5.28 -0.95 -4.70
CA ALA A 29 -4.39 -0.37 -3.68
C ALA A 29 -3.10 -1.17 -3.51
N THR A 30 -3.19 -2.50 -3.45
CA THR A 30 -1.99 -3.36 -3.31
C THR A 30 -1.10 -3.29 -4.55
N ARG A 31 -1.68 -3.25 -5.77
CA ARG A 31 -0.94 -3.08 -7.03
C ARG A 31 -0.28 -1.71 -7.12
N LEU A 32 -0.97 -0.64 -6.74
CA LEU A 32 -0.40 0.70 -6.68
C LEU A 32 0.87 0.70 -5.81
N LEU A 33 0.80 0.12 -4.61
CA LEU A 33 1.97 0.01 -3.73
C LEU A 33 3.06 -0.90 -4.31
N GLY A 34 2.71 -1.92 -5.09
CA GLY A 34 3.65 -2.80 -5.78
C GLY A 34 4.40 -2.13 -6.93
N ALA A 35 3.71 -1.33 -7.73
CA ALA A 35 4.30 -0.61 -8.85
C ALA A 35 5.12 0.61 -8.42
N HIS A 36 4.75 1.25 -7.31
CA HIS A 36 5.46 2.41 -6.79
C HIS A 36 6.84 2.07 -6.26
N ARG A 37 7.87 2.66 -6.89
CA ARG A 37 9.30 2.50 -6.51
C ARG A 37 9.69 1.04 -6.28
N ASP A 38 9.21 0.18 -7.17
CA ASP A 38 9.36 -1.26 -7.07
C ASP A 38 8.96 -1.75 -5.66
N GLY A 39 7.70 -1.58 -5.26
CA GLY A 39 7.16 -2.16 -4.02
C GLY A 39 7.65 -1.56 -2.71
N TYR A 40 8.07 -0.29 -2.68
CA TYR A 40 8.69 0.35 -1.51
C TYR A 40 7.90 0.13 -0.21
N TRP A 41 6.59 0.44 -0.21
CA TRP A 41 5.76 0.32 0.98
C TRP A 41 5.48 -1.14 1.37
N LEU A 42 5.26 -2.02 0.39
CA LEU A 42 5.03 -3.44 0.67
C LEU A 42 6.26 -4.07 1.33
N ARG A 43 7.46 -3.75 0.84
CA ARG A 43 8.72 -4.18 1.48
C ARG A 43 8.85 -3.60 2.87
N ARG A 44 8.54 -2.31 3.04
CA ARG A 44 8.59 -1.67 4.36
C ARG A 44 7.64 -2.31 5.36
N PHE A 45 6.41 -2.65 4.97
CA PHE A 45 5.47 -3.35 5.83
C PHE A 45 5.99 -4.71 6.30
N LEU A 46 6.70 -5.44 5.42
CA LEU A 46 7.28 -6.73 5.75
C LEU A 46 8.55 -6.62 6.58
N ARG A 47 9.42 -5.65 6.27
CA ARG A 47 10.69 -5.43 6.97
C ARG A 47 10.49 -4.86 8.37
N ASP A 48 9.60 -3.87 8.50
CA ASP A 48 9.37 -3.13 9.73
C ASP A 48 8.11 -3.63 10.46
N GLU A 49 7.62 -4.83 10.11
CA GLU A 49 6.31 -5.38 10.53
C GLU A 49 6.09 -5.29 12.04
N GLN A 50 7.09 -5.70 12.83
CA GLN A 50 7.01 -5.70 14.28
C GLN A 50 6.86 -4.28 14.85
N ALA A 51 7.65 -3.33 14.35
CA ALA A 51 7.61 -1.95 14.81
C ALA A 51 6.28 -1.27 14.46
N LEU A 52 5.81 -1.47 13.23
CA LEU A 52 4.52 -0.94 12.76
C LEU A 52 3.34 -1.55 13.50
N THR A 53 3.41 -2.85 13.80
CA THR A 53 2.40 -3.56 14.60
C THR A 53 2.35 -3.04 16.03
N THR A 54 3.50 -2.83 16.67
CA THR A 54 3.57 -2.24 18.00
C THR A 54 3.03 -0.81 18.02
N MET A 55 3.35 0.00 17.01
CA MET A 55 2.84 1.38 16.90
C MET A 55 1.32 1.44 16.74
N ALA A 56 0.74 0.54 15.94
CA ALA A 56 -0.69 0.54 15.67
C ALA A 56 -1.53 -0.28 16.66
N GLY A 57 -0.89 -1.10 17.50
CA GLY A 57 -1.56 -2.04 18.42
C GLY A 57 -2.20 -3.25 17.72
N GLN A 58 -2.04 -3.40 16.40
CA GLN A 58 -2.55 -4.52 15.61
C GLN A 58 -1.65 -4.83 14.41
N PRO A 59 -1.64 -6.08 13.89
CA PRO A 59 -0.72 -6.49 12.84
C PRO A 59 -0.88 -5.69 11.55
N VAL A 60 0.22 -5.21 10.96
CA VAL A 60 0.22 -4.58 9.62
C VAL A 60 0.16 -5.60 8.48
N ILE A 61 0.58 -6.84 8.76
CA ILE A 61 0.43 -8.00 7.87
C ILE A 61 -0.44 -9.04 8.58
N VAL A 62 -1.57 -9.40 7.97
CA VAL A 62 -2.41 -10.49 8.43
C VAL A 62 -1.86 -11.80 7.88
N ARG A 63 -1.75 -12.82 8.73
CA ARG A 63 -1.35 -14.17 8.33
C ARG A 63 -2.53 -15.13 8.52
N SER A 64 -2.90 -15.85 7.47
CA SER A 64 -3.91 -16.92 7.51
C SER A 64 -3.37 -18.15 6.81
N GLY A 65 -2.94 -19.13 7.60
CA GLY A 65 -2.18 -20.28 7.11
C GLY A 65 -0.89 -19.85 6.42
N THR A 66 -0.72 -20.26 5.16
CA THR A 66 0.44 -19.88 4.33
C THR A 66 0.27 -18.53 3.63
N ARG A 67 -0.92 -17.91 3.70
CA ARG A 67 -1.23 -16.65 3.02
C ARG A 67 -0.94 -15.45 3.90
N ARG A 68 -0.46 -14.38 3.27
CA ARG A 68 -0.19 -13.08 3.89
C ARG A 68 -0.93 -12.00 3.13
N SER A 69 -1.41 -10.97 3.81
CA SER A 69 -2.02 -9.80 3.18
C SER A 69 -1.83 -8.56 4.03
N VAL A 70 -1.88 -7.38 3.39
CA VAL A 70 -1.82 -6.09 4.09
C VAL A 70 -3.08 -5.90 4.93
N ASN A 71 -2.91 -5.51 6.19
CA ASN A 71 -4.02 -5.08 7.03
C ASN A 71 -4.29 -3.59 6.79
N TRP A 72 -5.26 -3.29 5.91
CA TRP A 72 -5.59 -1.91 5.57
C TRP A 72 -6.18 -1.11 6.73
N ASP A 73 -6.79 -1.77 7.72
CA ASP A 73 -7.29 -1.09 8.93
C ASP A 73 -6.12 -0.57 9.76
N THR A 74 -5.08 -1.38 9.92
CA THR A 74 -3.81 -0.98 10.55
C THR A 74 -3.14 0.15 9.79
N VAL A 75 -3.09 0.06 8.44
CA VAL A 75 -2.53 1.14 7.61
C VAL A 75 -3.29 2.45 7.83
N GLY A 76 -4.62 2.40 7.89
CA GLY A 76 -5.45 3.56 8.21
C GLY A 76 -5.10 4.20 9.57
N LEU A 77 -4.93 3.38 10.61
CA LEU A 77 -4.51 3.87 11.94
C LEU A 77 -3.15 4.58 11.90
N LEU A 78 -2.19 4.03 11.16
CA LEU A 78 -0.84 4.61 11.02
C LEU A 78 -0.84 5.93 10.23
N LEU A 79 -1.91 6.23 9.50
CA LEU A 79 -2.06 7.47 8.74
C LEU A 79 -2.80 8.57 9.52
N LEU A 80 -3.36 8.27 10.69
CA LEU A 80 -4.11 9.23 11.50
C LEU A 80 -3.22 10.41 11.95
N PRO A 81 -3.80 11.63 12.09
CA PRO A 81 -3.10 12.76 12.69
C PRO A 81 -2.58 12.41 14.09
N GLY A 82 -1.30 12.68 14.35
CA GLY A 82 -0.65 12.40 15.63
C GLY A 82 -0.06 10.99 15.76
N ALA A 83 -0.24 10.11 14.77
CA ALA A 83 0.54 8.87 14.68
C ALA A 83 2.03 9.19 14.48
N PRO A 84 2.95 8.32 14.94
CA PRO A 84 4.37 8.55 14.75
C PRO A 84 4.70 8.70 13.26
N VAL A 85 5.39 9.80 12.93
CA VAL A 85 5.61 10.19 11.54
C VAL A 85 6.48 9.16 10.84
N PHE A 86 5.96 8.57 9.76
CA PHE A 86 6.78 7.81 8.84
C PHE A 86 7.90 8.70 8.31
N ARG A 87 9.16 8.31 8.55
CA ARG A 87 10.29 8.88 7.82
C ARG A 87 10.19 8.41 6.36
N CYS A 88 9.58 9.24 5.52
CA CYS A 88 9.36 9.02 4.09
C CYS A 88 9.33 10.37 3.38
N SER A 89 9.52 10.35 2.07
CA SER A 89 9.36 11.53 1.21
C SER A 89 7.88 11.90 1.03
N GLY A 90 7.62 13.11 0.53
CA GLY A 90 6.27 13.58 0.23
C GLY A 90 5.54 12.66 -0.75
N SER A 91 6.22 12.19 -1.80
CA SER A 91 5.61 11.31 -2.80
C SER A 91 5.29 9.92 -2.24
N GLU A 92 6.19 9.34 -1.45
CA GLU A 92 5.94 8.07 -0.75
C GLU A 92 4.73 8.19 0.19
N ARG A 93 4.64 9.28 0.95
CA ARG A 93 3.49 9.56 1.82
C ARG A 93 2.21 9.67 1.00
N ALA A 94 2.22 10.45 -0.07
CA ALA A 94 1.05 10.69 -0.93
C ALA A 94 0.53 9.38 -1.55
N VAL A 95 1.41 8.54 -2.09
CA VAL A 95 1.02 7.25 -2.67
C VAL A 95 0.42 6.31 -1.62
N LEU A 96 0.96 6.28 -0.40
CA LEU A 96 0.39 5.47 0.68
C LEU A 96 -1.01 5.96 1.08
N GLU A 97 -1.19 7.28 1.21
CA GLU A 97 -2.47 7.88 1.55
C GLU A 97 -3.52 7.60 0.47
N VAL A 98 -3.15 7.72 -0.82
CA VAL A 98 -4.02 7.35 -1.94
C VAL A 98 -4.40 5.87 -1.89
N ALA A 99 -3.43 4.97 -1.74
CA ALA A 99 -3.70 3.53 -1.65
C ALA A 99 -4.66 3.21 -0.49
N ALA A 100 -4.44 3.79 0.68
CA ALA A 100 -5.35 3.64 1.82
C ALA A 100 -6.73 4.26 1.57
N SER A 101 -6.80 5.35 0.80
CA SER A 101 -8.05 6.00 0.42
C SER A 101 -8.92 5.15 -0.49
N LEU A 102 -8.32 4.42 -1.45
CA LEU A 102 -9.05 3.46 -2.29
C LEU A 102 -9.79 2.41 -1.46
N VAL A 103 -9.23 2.01 -0.31
CA VAL A 103 -9.83 1.05 0.62
C VAL A 103 -10.70 1.74 1.70
N THR A 104 -11.03 3.03 1.54
CA THR A 104 -11.82 3.85 2.49
C THR A 104 -11.21 4.00 3.88
N ARG A 105 -9.87 3.92 3.97
CA ARG A 105 -9.11 4.00 5.23
C ARG A 105 -8.41 5.33 5.47
N CYS A 106 -8.37 6.21 4.46
CA CYS A 106 -7.79 7.54 4.58
C CYS A 106 -8.50 8.54 3.66
N GLY A 107 -8.75 9.76 4.13
CA GLY A 107 -9.17 10.86 3.25
C GLY A 107 -7.95 11.54 2.65
N VAL A 108 -7.96 11.80 1.35
CA VAL A 108 -6.86 12.51 0.65
C VAL A 108 -7.30 13.88 0.18
N GLN A 109 -6.39 14.85 0.24
CA GLN A 109 -6.56 16.14 -0.43
C GLN A 109 -5.83 16.08 -1.78
N LEU A 110 -6.58 15.98 -2.88
CA LEU A 110 -6.01 15.76 -4.22
C LEU A 110 -4.97 16.81 -4.63
N GLY A 111 -5.19 18.08 -4.29
CA GLY A 111 -4.22 19.14 -4.57
C GLY A 111 -2.86 18.92 -3.89
N GLN A 112 -2.84 18.35 -2.69
CA GLN A 112 -1.59 18.00 -1.99
C GLN A 112 -0.91 16.79 -2.64
N VAL A 113 -1.69 15.77 -3.01
CA VAL A 113 -1.19 14.60 -3.74
C VAL A 113 -0.51 15.04 -5.04
N ILE A 114 -1.20 15.83 -5.87
CA ILE A 114 -0.68 16.31 -7.16
C ILE A 114 0.60 17.13 -6.98
N SER A 115 0.70 17.94 -5.92
CA SER A 115 1.91 18.72 -5.65
C SER A 115 3.11 17.88 -5.19
N ALA A 116 2.89 16.63 -4.77
CA ALA A 116 3.89 15.80 -4.12
C ALA A 116 4.43 14.66 -5.01
N VAL A 117 3.72 14.31 -6.09
CA VAL A 117 4.04 13.17 -6.96
C VAL A 117 4.56 13.61 -8.32
N ASP A 118 5.38 12.79 -8.96
CA ASP A 118 5.80 12.99 -10.35
C ASP A 118 4.77 12.42 -11.36
N ASP A 119 5.01 12.65 -12.66
CA ASP A 119 4.12 12.21 -13.74
C ASP A 119 3.90 10.69 -13.75
N ARG A 120 4.95 9.91 -13.46
CA ARG A 120 4.86 8.44 -13.44
C ARG A 120 4.05 7.97 -12.23
N GLU A 121 4.28 8.58 -11.08
CA GLU A 121 3.51 8.30 -9.86
C GLU A 121 2.03 8.70 -10.04
N LEU A 122 1.75 9.80 -10.75
CA LEU A 122 0.40 10.22 -11.11
C LEU A 122 -0.29 9.20 -12.03
N ASP A 123 0.39 8.71 -13.06
CA ASP A 123 -0.15 7.69 -13.96
C ASP A 123 -0.55 6.41 -13.21
N LEU A 124 0.30 5.97 -12.27
CA LEU A 124 0.00 4.82 -11.40
C LEU A 124 -1.24 5.08 -10.53
N ILE A 125 -1.39 6.28 -9.98
CA ILE A 125 -2.56 6.67 -9.18
C ILE A 125 -3.82 6.66 -10.03
N VAL A 126 -3.79 7.23 -11.23
CA VAL A 126 -4.93 7.26 -12.17
C VAL A 126 -5.31 5.85 -12.59
N GLN A 127 -4.34 4.99 -12.87
CA GLN A 127 -4.60 3.59 -13.17
C GLN A 127 -5.30 2.89 -12.00
N ALA A 128 -4.81 3.06 -10.77
CA ALA A 128 -5.41 2.45 -9.58
C ALA A 128 -6.84 2.94 -9.31
N LEU A 129 -7.11 4.23 -9.53
CA LEU A 129 -8.46 4.81 -9.47
C LEU A 129 -9.38 4.20 -10.52
N THR A 130 -8.88 4.04 -11.74
CA THR A 130 -9.64 3.44 -12.85
C THR A 130 -9.98 1.97 -12.58
N GLU A 131 -9.00 1.19 -12.10
CA GLU A 131 -9.20 -0.20 -11.67
C GLU A 131 -10.22 -0.31 -10.53
N THR A 132 -10.21 0.62 -9.58
CA THR A 132 -11.16 0.64 -8.47
C THR A 132 -12.58 0.95 -8.93
N ALA A 133 -12.75 1.88 -9.88
CA ALA A 133 -14.05 2.32 -10.35
C ALA A 133 -14.73 1.33 -11.30
N HIS A 134 -13.96 0.66 -12.16
CA HIS A 134 -14.50 -0.17 -13.24
C HIS A 134 -14.21 -1.67 -13.09
N GLY A 135 -13.42 -2.07 -12.08
CA GLY A 135 -12.78 -3.39 -12.04
C GLY A 135 -11.62 -3.47 -13.04
N LYS A 136 -10.77 -4.50 -12.89
CA LYS A 136 -9.66 -4.72 -13.83
C LYS A 136 -10.25 -5.18 -15.17
N GLN A 137 -10.10 -4.38 -16.23
CA GLN A 137 -10.39 -4.86 -17.59
C GLN A 137 -9.26 -5.79 -18.03
N HIS A 138 -9.64 -6.99 -18.49
CA HIS A 138 -8.74 -8.05 -18.93
C HIS A 138 -8.20 -7.81 -20.33
#